data_AF-A0A9P6HCS2-F1
#
_entry.id   AF-A0A9P6HCS2-F1
#
_cell.length_a   1.000
_cell.length_b   1.000
_cell.length_c   1.000
_cell.angle_alpha   90.00
_cell.angle_beta   90.00
_cell.angle_gamma   90.00
#
_symmetry.space_group_name_H-M   'P 1'
#
loop_
_entity.id
_entity.type
_entity.pdbx_description
1 polymer ?
#
loop_
_entity_poly.entity_id
_entity_poly.type
_entity_poly.pdbx_seq_one_letter_code
_entity_poly.pdbx_strand_id
1 'polypeptide(L)'
;MRKISYVTAFFAAVINLTISVISTASTNWIVAVLPTVFDVQTTIYYGFTERCQKSELPDGDLSLKCRPFPDKDSDACDQAYGSFCTLWSTASYVSCLAIGFGAVACTAITL
;
A
#
# COMPACT_ATOMS: atom_id res chain seq x y z
N MET A 1 25.90 -21.51 -20.93
CA MET A 1 25.45 -20.11 -20.84
C MET A 1 23.93 -19.96 -20.72
N ARG A 2 23.07 -20.67 -21.48
CA ARG A 2 21.60 -20.53 -21.38
C ARG A 2 21.00 -20.84 -19.99
N LYS A 3 21.45 -21.93 -19.33
CA LYS A 3 20.90 -22.41 -18.04
C LYS A 3 21.11 -21.43 -16.89
N ILE A 4 22.30 -20.81 -16.80
CA ILE A 4 22.61 -19.84 -15.75
C ILE A 4 21.70 -18.61 -15.88
N SER A 5 21.43 -18.16 -17.12
CA SER A 5 20.55 -17.02 -17.37
C SER A 5 19.10 -17.25 -16.92
N TYR A 6 18.55 -18.46 -17.08
CA TYR A 6 17.20 -18.78 -16.60
C TYR A 6 17.15 -18.82 -15.07
N VAL A 7 18.17 -19.39 -14.44
CA VAL A 7 18.26 -19.46 -12.97
C VAL A 7 18.34 -18.05 -12.39
N THR A 8 19.19 -17.17 -12.94
CA THR A 8 19.28 -15.78 -12.48
C THR A 8 17.98 -15.00 -12.71
N ALA A 9 17.33 -15.19 -13.87
CA ALA A 9 16.05 -14.55 -14.16
C ALA A 9 14.93 -15.02 -13.22
N PHE A 10 14.90 -16.31 -12.89
CA PHE A 10 13.93 -16.88 -11.95
C PHE A 10 14.08 -16.26 -10.56
N PHE A 11 15.29 -16.24 -10.00
CA PHE A 11 15.52 -15.63 -8.69
C PHE A 11 15.21 -14.13 -8.68
N ALA A 12 15.56 -13.41 -9.75
CA ALA A 12 15.20 -12.01 -9.89
C ALA A 12 13.68 -11.80 -9.92
N ALA A 13 12.92 -12.65 -10.63
CA ALA A 13 11.47 -12.59 -10.67
C ALA A 13 10.85 -12.88 -9.29
N VAL A 14 11.35 -13.90 -8.58
CA VAL A 14 10.89 -14.25 -7.22
C VAL A 14 11.15 -13.10 -6.24
N ILE A 15 12.35 -12.50 -6.26
CA ILE A 15 12.69 -11.38 -5.39
C ILE A 15 11.81 -10.16 -5.69
N ASN A 16 11.58 -9.84 -6.96
CA ASN A 16 10.69 -8.73 -7.31
C ASN A 16 9.25 -9.01 -6.85
N LEU A 17 8.75 -10.24 -7.03
CA LEU A 17 7.42 -10.63 -6.57
C LEU A 17 7.28 -10.47 -5.05
N THR A 18 8.24 -10.94 -4.27
CA THR A 18 8.17 -10.84 -2.80
C THR A 18 8.21 -9.39 -2.35
N ILE A 19 9.06 -8.56 -2.95
CA ILE A 19 9.10 -7.13 -2.66
C ILE A 19 7.76 -6.47 -3.00
N SER A 20 7.17 -6.75 -4.17
CA SER A 20 5.87 -6.18 -4.57
C SER A 20 4.74 -6.57 -3.62
N VAL A 21 4.72 -7.81 -3.13
CA VAL A 21 3.73 -8.28 -2.15
C VAL A 21 3.90 -7.56 -0.82
N ILE A 22 5.12 -7.50 -0.28
CA ILE A 22 5.42 -6.81 0.99
C ILE A 22 5.08 -5.32 0.88
N SER A 23 5.45 -4.72 -0.24
CA SER A 23 5.20 -3.31 -0.55
C SER A 23 3.70 -3.00 -0.57
N THR A 24 2.89 -3.89 -1.16
CA THR A 24 1.42 -3.74 -1.19
C THR A 24 0.78 -3.93 0.19
N ALA A 25 1.31 -4.84 1.01
CA ALA A 25 0.81 -5.09 2.37
C ALA A 25 1.22 -4.01 3.39
N SER A 26 2.22 -3.17 3.08
CA SER A 26 2.65 -2.09 3.96
C SER A 26 1.70 -0.89 3.88
N THR A 27 1.34 -0.34 5.03
CA THR A 27 0.50 0.86 5.17
C THR A 27 1.29 2.15 5.38
N ASN A 28 2.63 2.09 5.31
CA ASN A 28 3.52 3.19 5.66
C ASN A 28 4.04 3.95 4.43
N TRP A 29 3.24 4.06 3.37
CA TRP A 29 3.67 4.73 2.14
C TRP A 29 3.74 6.24 2.30
N ILE A 30 2.73 6.80 2.96
CA ILE A 30 2.67 8.22 3.29
C ILE A 30 2.30 8.35 4.76
N VAL A 31 3.07 9.16 5.48
CA VAL A 31 2.83 9.47 6.88
C VAL A 31 2.50 10.96 6.99
N ALA A 32 1.29 11.27 7.44
CA ALA A 32 0.86 12.62 7.72
C ALA A 32 0.76 12.81 9.24
N VAL A 33 1.59 13.70 9.77
CA VAL A 33 1.54 14.10 11.18
C VAL A 33 0.67 15.34 11.27
N LEU A 34 -0.48 15.24 11.94
CA LEU A 34 -1.34 16.38 12.17
C LEU A 34 -0.82 17.21 13.35
N PRO A 35 -1.00 18.54 13.32
CA PRO A 35 -0.70 19.38 14.46
C PRO A 35 -1.51 18.93 15.68
N THR A 36 -0.93 19.04 16.87
CA THR A 36 -1.58 18.65 18.12
C THR A 36 -2.79 19.54 18.37
N VAL A 37 -3.95 18.93 18.59
CA VAL A 37 -5.19 19.63 18.94
C VAL A 37 -5.70 19.00 20.23
N PHE A 38 -5.87 19.81 21.29
CA PHE A 38 -6.25 19.36 22.64
C PHE A 38 -5.32 18.28 23.23
N ASP A 39 -3.99 18.47 23.14
CA ASP A 39 -2.97 17.52 23.63
C ASP A 39 -3.03 16.10 23.03
N VAL A 40 -3.77 15.91 21.93
CA VAL A 40 -3.80 14.66 21.18
C VAL A 40 -2.92 14.78 19.94
N GLN A 41 -1.88 13.96 19.84
CA GLN A 41 -1.08 13.83 18.61
C GLN A 41 -1.70 12.75 17.73
N THR A 42 -2.10 13.12 16.51
CA THR A 42 -2.68 12.19 15.54
C THR A 42 -1.73 12.01 14.36
N THR A 43 -1.31 10.77 14.13
CA THR A 43 -0.53 10.38 12.95
C THR A 43 -1.37 9.49 12.06
N ILE A 44 -1.44 9.82 10.77
CA ILE A 44 -2.19 9.05 9.77
C ILE A 44 -1.18 8.38 8.83
N TYR A 45 -1.33 7.07 8.69
CA TYR A 45 -0.57 6.21 7.79
C TYR A 45 -1.47 5.82 6.62
N TYR A 46 -1.02 6.09 5.40
CA TYR A 46 -1.74 5.73 4.19
C TYR A 46 -1.07 4.54 3.50
N GLY A 47 -1.83 3.47 3.32
CA GLY A 47 -1.51 2.34 2.44
C GLY A 47 -2.29 2.42 1.12
N PHE A 48 -2.11 1.40 0.28
CA PHE A 48 -2.81 1.33 -1.00
C PHE A 48 -4.31 1.04 -0.86
N THR A 49 -4.69 0.16 0.08
CA THR A 49 -6.07 -0.33 0.26
C THR A 49 -6.66 0.06 1.60
N GLU A 50 -5.83 0.49 2.54
CA GLU A 50 -6.24 0.85 3.89
C GLU A 50 -5.45 2.05 4.39
N ARG A 51 -6.06 2.81 5.30
CA ARG A 51 -5.41 3.87 6.06
C ARG A 51 -5.55 3.58 7.54
N CYS A 52 -4.50 3.83 8.30
CA CYS A 52 -4.46 3.64 9.74
C CYS A 52 -4.19 4.97 10.45
N GLN A 53 -4.99 5.28 11.45
CA GLN A 53 -4.83 6.47 12.28
C GLN A 53 -4.36 6.04 13.67
N LYS A 54 -3.21 6.55 14.10
CA LYS A 54 -2.69 6.43 15.45
C LYS A 54 -2.95 7.74 16.18
N SER A 55 -3.77 7.70 17.24
CA SER A 55 -4.01 8.88 18.09
C SER A 55 -3.48 8.59 19.49
N GLU A 56 -2.57 9.44 19.97
CA GLU A 56 -2.02 9.37 21.33
C GLU A 56 -2.92 10.20 22.25
N LEU A 57 -3.64 9.55 23.16
CA LEU A 57 -4.53 10.22 24.10
C LEU A 57 -3.75 10.71 25.34
N PRO A 58 -4.26 11.73 26.07
CA PRO A 58 -3.60 12.29 27.26
C PRO A 58 -3.40 11.27 28.39
N ASP A 59 -4.26 10.24 28.46
CA ASP A 59 -4.18 9.13 29.42
C ASP A 59 -3.09 8.09 29.06
N GLY A 60 -2.34 8.29 27.99
CA GLY A 60 -1.32 7.36 27.51
C GLY A 60 -1.87 6.17 26.72
N ASP A 61 -3.19 6.12 26.48
CA ASP A 61 -3.81 5.09 25.66
C ASP A 61 -3.59 5.36 24.17
N LEU A 62 -3.16 4.32 23.45
CA LEU A 62 -2.83 4.38 22.03
C LEU A 62 -3.98 3.79 21.22
N SER A 63 -4.78 4.66 20.61
CA SER A 63 -5.86 4.21 19.72
C SER A 63 -5.35 4.07 18.28
N LEU A 64 -5.21 2.83 17.80
CA LEU A 64 -4.93 2.53 16.40
C LEU A 64 -6.23 2.09 15.70
N LYS A 65 -6.71 2.91 14.76
CA LYS A 65 -7.91 2.61 13.96
C LYS A 65 -7.54 2.53 12.49
N CYS A 66 -7.71 1.35 11.89
CA CYS A 66 -7.54 1.15 10.45
C CYS A 66 -8.90 1.07 9.76
N ARG A 67 -8.99 1.62 8.55
CA ARG A 67 -10.19 1.55 7.70
C ARG A 67 -9.80 1.40 6.23
N PRO A 68 -10.71 0.86 5.39
CA PRO A 68 -10.48 0.82 3.95
C PRO A 68 -10.32 2.23 3.37
N PHE A 69 -9.46 2.36 2.37
CA PHE A 69 -9.14 3.60 1.69
C PHE A 69 -8.85 3.34 0.20
N PRO A 70 -9.28 4.21 -0.72
CA PRO A 70 -10.11 5.41 -0.53
C PRO A 70 -11.60 5.09 -0.34
N ASP A 71 -12.28 5.84 0.52
CA ASP A 71 -13.71 5.70 0.79
C ASP A 71 -14.50 6.91 0.25
N LYS A 72 -15.64 6.66 -0.39
CA LYS A 72 -16.38 7.72 -1.11
C LYS A 72 -16.87 8.82 -0.18
N ASP A 73 -17.48 8.43 0.94
CA ASP A 73 -18.16 9.34 1.85
C ASP A 73 -17.15 10.07 2.75
N SER A 74 -16.19 9.33 3.29
CA SER A 74 -15.29 9.88 4.31
C SER A 74 -14.02 10.55 3.76
N ASP A 75 -13.66 10.32 2.50
CA ASP A 75 -12.54 11.02 1.82
C ASP A 75 -13.01 12.05 0.78
N ALA A 76 -14.32 12.36 0.75
CA ALA A 76 -14.94 13.34 -0.15
C ALA A 76 -14.59 13.12 -1.64
N CYS A 77 -14.50 11.86 -2.04
CA CYS A 77 -14.16 11.48 -3.41
C CYS A 77 -15.21 11.93 -4.43
N ASP A 78 -16.48 12.01 -4.05
CA ASP A 78 -17.53 12.46 -4.98
C ASP A 78 -17.61 13.98 -5.12
N GLN A 79 -16.84 14.73 -4.33
CA GLN A 79 -16.89 16.20 -4.27
C GLN A 79 -15.57 16.82 -4.74
N ALA A 80 -14.68 17.14 -3.80
CA ALA A 80 -13.49 17.96 -4.04
C ALA A 80 -12.28 17.14 -4.51
N TYR A 81 -12.22 15.84 -4.20
CA TYR A 81 -11.01 15.03 -4.36
C TYR A 81 -11.19 13.81 -5.28
N GLY A 82 -12.20 13.81 -6.17
CA GLY A 82 -12.49 12.66 -7.02
C GLY A 82 -11.37 12.24 -7.96
N SER A 83 -10.61 13.20 -8.49
CA SER A 83 -9.42 12.90 -9.29
C SER A 83 -8.35 12.17 -8.46
N PHE A 84 -8.10 12.62 -7.23
CA PHE A 84 -7.15 12.00 -6.32
C PHE A 84 -7.57 10.57 -5.95
N CYS A 85 -8.83 10.36 -5.57
CA CYS A 85 -9.32 9.03 -5.24
C CYS A 85 -9.25 8.06 -6.42
N THR A 86 -9.55 8.55 -7.63
CA THR A 86 -9.44 7.75 -8.86
C THR A 86 -7.98 7.38 -9.12
N LEU A 87 -7.05 8.34 -9.05
CA LEU A 87 -5.62 8.09 -9.22
C LEU A 87 -5.11 7.08 -8.19
N TRP A 88 -5.47 7.25 -6.92
CA TRP A 88 -5.05 6.33 -5.86
C TRP A 88 -5.59 4.91 -6.06
N SER A 89 -6.87 4.79 -6.40
CA SER A 89 -7.49 3.50 -6.70
C SER A 89 -6.82 2.82 -7.91
N THR A 90 -6.54 3.58 -8.98
CA THR A 90 -5.82 3.03 -10.14
C THR A 90 -4.40 2.56 -9.78
N ALA A 91 -3.69 3.29 -8.91
CA ALA A 91 -2.38 2.86 -8.43
C ALA A 91 -2.46 1.54 -7.66
N SER A 92 -3.49 1.36 -6.81
CA SER A 92 -3.75 0.09 -6.13
C SER A 92 -4.01 -1.06 -7.12
N TYR A 93 -4.84 -0.83 -8.15
CA TYR A 93 -5.09 -1.83 -9.20
C TYR A 93 -3.82 -2.21 -9.97
N VAL A 94 -2.98 -1.24 -10.31
CA VAL A 94 -1.70 -1.49 -10.99
C VAL A 94 -0.78 -2.36 -10.11
N SER A 95 -0.74 -2.14 -8.80
CA SER A 95 0.01 -2.98 -7.87
C SER A 95 -0.49 -4.43 -7.87
N CYS A 96 -1.82 -4.65 -7.87
CA CYS A 96 -2.39 -6.00 -7.99
C CYS A 96 -2.03 -6.67 -9.33
N LEU A 97 -2.09 -5.92 -10.44
CA LEU A 97 -1.69 -6.42 -11.75
C LEU A 97 -0.19 -6.77 -11.80
N ALA A 98 0.66 -5.95 -11.18
CA ALA A 98 2.10 -6.22 -11.09
C ALA A 98 2.39 -7.54 -10.37
N ILE A 99 1.70 -7.83 -9.27
CA ILE A 99 1.80 -9.12 -8.57
C ILE A 99 1.33 -10.27 -9.48
N GLY A 100 0.20 -10.09 -10.17
CA GLY A 100 -0.34 -11.09 -11.11
C GLY A 100 0.65 -11.41 -12.24
N PHE A 101 1.18 -10.40 -12.92
CA PHE A 101 2.19 -10.59 -13.97
C PHE A 101 3.49 -11.17 -13.43
N GLY A 102 3.92 -10.79 -12.23
CA GLY A 102 5.08 -11.38 -11.56
C GLY A 102 4.89 -12.88 -11.33
N ALA A 103 3.72 -13.30 -10.87
CA ALA A 103 3.41 -14.71 -10.66
C ALA A 103 3.42 -15.50 -11.98
N VAL A 104 2.81 -14.95 -13.04
CA VAL A 104 2.84 -15.56 -14.38
C VAL A 104 4.27 -15.66 -14.91
N ALA A 105 5.09 -14.62 -14.74
CA ALA A 105 6.49 -14.62 -15.16
C ALA A 105 7.30 -15.74 -14.47
N CYS A 106 7.10 -15.96 -13.17
CA CYS A 106 7.72 -17.07 -12.45
C CYS A 106 7.37 -18.43 -13.07
N THR A 107 6.10 -18.66 -13.42
CA THR A 107 5.66 -19.92 -14.07
C THR A 107 6.19 -20.06 -15.50
N ALA A 108 6.25 -18.96 -16.25
CA ALA A 108 6.72 -18.95 -17.64
C ALA A 108 8.22 -19.21 -17.76
N ILE A 109 9.04 -18.80 -16.78
CA ILE A 109 10.49 -19.08 -16.76
C ILE A 109 10.77 -20.57 -16.47
N THR A 110 9.85 -21.27 -15.79
CA THR A 110 10.01 -22.69 -15.44
C THR A 110 9.48 -23.68 -16.49
N LEU A 111 8.66 -23.21 -17.44
CA LEU A 111 8.11 -23.98 -18.57
C LEU A 111 9.08 -24.00 -19.76
#